data_AF-A0A428Y3S1-F1
#
_entry.id   AF-A0A428Y3S1-F1
#
_cell.length_a   1.000
_cell.length_b   1.000
_cell.length_c   1.000
_cell.angle_alpha   90.00
_cell.angle_beta   90.00
_cell.angle_gamma   90.00
#
_symmetry.space_group_name_H-M   'P 1'
#
loop_
_entity.id
_entity.type
_entity.pdbx_description
1 polymer ?
#
loop_
_entity_poly.entity_id
_entity_poly.type
_entity_poly.pdbx_seq_one_letter_code
_entity_poly.pdbx_strand_id
1 'polypeptide(L)' 'MQFNSEGSWHAPVPGPPPDPTAAIDAALAGLEGLDQLEPVEHVGRFDAVHTALTEALSSIDKV' A
#
# COMPACT_ATOMS: atom_id res chain seq x y z
N MET A 1 24.61 -12.99 9.52
CA MET A 1 24.40 -13.73 10.77
C MET A 1 24.89 -12.86 11.92
N GLN A 2 24.08 -12.63 12.97
CA GLN A 2 24.47 -11.81 14.12
C GLN A 2 24.71 -12.74 15.32
N PHE A 3 25.84 -12.57 16.00
CA PHE A 3 26.24 -13.36 17.17
C PHE A 3 26.12 -12.48 18.41
N ASN A 4 25.31 -12.91 19.37
CA ASN A 4 25.09 -12.18 20.61
C ASN A 4 26.16 -12.60 21.62
N SER A 5 26.55 -11.71 22.54
CA SER A 5 27.58 -11.93 23.58
C SER A 5 27.32 -13.09 24.57
N GLU A 6 26.21 -13.82 24.41
CA GLU A 6 25.74 -14.93 25.24
C GLU A 6 25.77 -16.29 24.53
N GLY A 7 26.40 -16.40 23.34
CA GLY A 7 26.65 -17.70 22.70
C GLY A 7 25.44 -18.36 22.03
N SER A 8 24.38 -17.60 21.74
CA SER A 8 23.19 -18.11 21.06
C SER A 8 23.05 -17.52 19.64
N TRP A 9 22.94 -18.41 18.65
CA TRP A 9 22.71 -18.05 17.25
C TRP A 9 21.20 -17.84 17.03
N HIS A 10 20.75 -16.59 16.99
CA HIS A 10 19.36 -16.28 16.62
C HIS A 10 19.27 -15.89 15.14
N ALA A 11 18.37 -16.55 14.41
CA ALA A 11 17.93 -16.06 13.11
C ALA A 11 17.29 -14.67 13.28
N PRO A 12 17.46 -13.74 12.32
CA PRO A 12 16.76 -12.47 12.36
C PRO A 12 15.25 -12.76 12.38
N VAL A 13 14.52 -12.09 13.27
CA VAL A 13 13.06 -12.17 13.29
C VAL A 13 12.52 -11.67 11.95
N PRO A 14 11.67 -12.45 11.25
CA PRO A 14 10.97 -11.95 10.07
C PRO A 14 10.20 -10.68 10.45
N GLY A 15 10.22 -9.69 9.56
CA GLY A 15 9.40 -8.50 9.73
C GLY A 15 7.90 -8.86 9.78
N PRO A 16 7.06 -7.94 10.28
CA PRO A 16 5.61 -8.12 10.23
C PRO A 16 5.15 -8.44 8.81
N PRO A 17 4.11 -9.28 8.63
CA PRO A 17 3.50 -9.49 7.33
C PRO A 17 3.01 -8.15 6.75
N PRO A 18 3.06 -7.97 5.42
CA PRO A 18 2.58 -6.75 4.79
C PRO A 18 1.08 -6.55 5.05
N ASP A 19 0.69 -5.30 5.30
CA ASP A 19 -0.71 -4.93 5.51
C ASP A 19 -1.47 -5.00 4.17
N PRO A 20 -2.52 -5.83 4.05
CA PRO A 20 -3.29 -5.96 2.82
C PRO A 20 -4.05 -4.69 2.45
N THR A 21 -4.35 -3.79 3.40
CA THR A 21 -5.07 -2.55 3.14
C THR A 21 -4.16 -1.39 2.75
N ALA A 22 -2.83 -1.54 2.87
CA ALA A 22 -1.89 -0.48 2.49
C ALA A 22 -2.03 -0.05 1.00
N ALA A 23 -2.40 -0.98 0.12
CA ALA A 23 -2.66 -0.68 -1.29
C ALA A 23 -3.94 0.15 -1.49
N ILE A 24 -4.94 -0.04 -0.62
CA ILE A 24 -6.17 0.74 -0.60
C ILE A 24 -5.86 2.17 -0.14
N ASP A 25 -5.09 2.32 0.94
CA ASP A 25 -4.67 3.63 1.45
C ASP A 25 -3.87 4.41 0.40
N ALA A 26 -2.96 3.74 -0.31
CA ALA A 26 -2.19 4.33 -1.40
C ALA A 26 -3.08 4.79 -2.57
N ALA A 27 -4.11 4.03 -2.92
CA ALA A 27 -5.07 4.43 -3.95
C ALA A 27 -5.86 5.67 -3.52
N LEU A 28 -6.34 5.71 -2.27
CA LEU A 28 -7.11 6.84 -1.73
C LEU A 28 -6.28 8.12 -1.58
N ALA A 29 -4.98 8.01 -1.27
CA ALA A 29 -4.05 9.14 -1.28
C ALA A 29 -3.98 9.83 -2.66
N GLY A 30 -4.34 9.12 -3.73
CA GLY A 30 -4.50 9.70 -5.06
C GLY A 30 -5.60 10.77 -5.16
N LEU A 31 -6.55 10.82 -4.24
CA LEU A 31 -7.62 11.83 -4.21
C LEU A 31 -7.27 13.09 -3.41
N GLU A 32 -6.12 13.11 -2.73
CA GLU A 32 -5.68 14.29 -2.02
C GLU A 32 -5.38 15.44 -2.99
N GLY A 33 -5.75 16.67 -2.60
CA GLY A 33 -5.47 17.89 -3.37
C GLY A 33 -6.28 18.07 -4.65
N LEU A 34 -7.38 17.33 -4.84
CA LEU A 34 -8.29 17.51 -5.98
C LEU A 34 -8.81 18.95 -6.11
N ASP A 35 -9.03 19.64 -4.99
CA ASP A 35 -9.49 21.04 -4.96
C ASP A 35 -8.49 22.03 -5.59
N GLN A 36 -7.22 21.63 -5.72
CA GLN A 36 -6.15 22.42 -6.34
C GLN A 36 -6.02 22.15 -7.84
N LEU A 37 -6.75 21.18 -8.38
CA LEU A 37 -6.74 20.82 -9.80
C LEU A 37 -7.94 21.44 -10.52
N GLU A 38 -7.79 21.72 -11.81
CA GLU A 38 -8.93 22.11 -12.65
C GLU A 38 -9.94 20.95 -12.73
N PRO A 39 -11.26 21.23 -12.78
CA PRO A 39 -12.29 20.19 -12.83
C PRO A 39 -12.13 19.20 -13.97
N VAL A 40 -11.52 19.62 -15.09
CA VAL A 40 -11.24 18.74 -16.24
C VAL A 40 -10.24 17.63 -15.88
N GLU A 41 -9.31 17.90 -14.96
CA GLU A 41 -8.29 16.96 -14.51
C GLU A 41 -8.84 15.96 -13.47
N HIS A 42 -9.96 16.29 -12.81
CA HIS A 42 -10.56 15.43 -11.78
C HIS A 42 -10.95 14.07 -12.35
N VAL A 43 -11.49 14.04 -13.57
CA VAL A 43 -11.93 12.79 -14.22
C VAL A 43 -10.76 11.82 -14.39
N GLY A 44 -9.63 12.30 -14.89
CA GLY A 44 -8.43 11.47 -15.04
C GLY A 44 -7.88 10.99 -13.70
N ARG A 45 -7.92 11.84 -12.67
CA ARG A 45 -7.51 11.47 -11.30
C ARG A 45 -8.42 10.40 -10.71
N PHE A 46 -9.74 10.55 -10.86
CA PHE A 46 -10.73 9.59 -10.37
C PHE A 46 -10.61 8.25 -11.10
N ASP A 47 -10.38 8.24 -12.42
CA ASP A 47 -10.20 7.01 -13.20
C ASP A 47 -8.95 6.23 -12.76
N ALA A 48 -7.84 6.94 -12.52
CA ALA A 48 -6.61 6.34 -12.01
C ALA A 48 -6.80 5.72 -10.61
N VAL A 49 -7.47 6.44 -9.69
CA VAL A 49 -7.77 5.92 -8.35
C VAL A 49 -8.74 4.74 -8.41
N HIS A 50 -9.76 4.80 -9.26
CA HIS A 50 -10.73 3.72 -9.43
C HIS A 50 -10.05 2.43 -9.91
N THR A 51 -9.14 2.56 -10.89
CA THR A 51 -8.35 1.43 -11.40
C THR A 51 -7.48 0.83 -10.29
N ALA A 52 -6.70 1.67 -9.59
CA ALA A 52 -5.81 1.22 -8.50
C ALA A 52 -6.58 0.55 -7.36
N LEU A 53 -7.75 1.10 -6.99
CA LEU A 53 -8.60 0.52 -5.96
C LEU A 53 -9.18 -0.83 -6.39
N THR A 54 -9.58 -0.96 -7.65
CA THR A 54 -10.08 -2.23 -8.21
C THR A 54 -9.00 -3.31 -8.18
N GLU A 55 -7.77 -2.97 -8.55
CA GLU A 55 -6.62 -3.88 -8.47
C GLU A 55 -6.31 -4.29 -7.03
N ALA A 56 -6.29 -3.32 -6.10
CA ALA A 56 -6.05 -3.57 -4.68
C ALA A 56 -7.09 -4.53 -4.09
N LEU A 57 -8.38 -4.25 -4.31
CA LEU A 57 -9.47 -5.10 -3.81
C LEU A 57 -9.46 -6.49 -4.47
N SER A 58 -9.19 -6.57 -5.77
CA SER A 58 -9.09 -7.85 -6.49
C SER A 58 -7.89 -8.69 -6.03
N SER A 59 -6.85 -8.07 -5.48
CA SER A 59 -5.71 -8.79 -4.90
C SER A 59 -6.01 -9.36 -3.51
N ILE A 60 -6.94 -8.75 -2.77
CA ILE A 60 -7.38 -9.20 -1.45
C ILE A 60 -8.42 -10.32 -1.59
N ASP A 61 -9.31 -10.24 -2.59
CA ASP A 61 -10.38 -11.23 -2.83
C ASP A 61 -9.84 -12.60 -3.28
N LYS A 62 -8.59 -12.68 -3.76
CA LYS A 62 -7.93 -13.94 -4.19
C LYS A 62 -7.45 -14.86 -3.04
N VAL A 63 -8.01 -14.70 -1.84
CA VAL A 63 -7.69 -15.56 -0.67
C VAL A 63 -8.42 -16.90 -0.69
#